data_AF-A0A1X9N7E8-F1
#
_entry.id   AF-A0A1X9N7E8-F1
#
_cell.length_a   1.000
_cell.length_b   1.000
_cell.length_c   1.000
_cell.angle_alpha   90.00
_cell.angle_beta   90.00
_cell.angle_gamma   90.00
#
_symmetry.space_group_name_H-M   'P 1'
#
loop_
_entity.id
_entity.type
_entity.pdbx_description
1 polymer ?
#
loop_
_entity_poly.entity_id
_entity_poly.type
_entity_poly.pdbx_seq_one_letter_code
_entity_poly.pdbx_strand_id
1 'polypeptide(L)'
;MKTNPNSDTIETSWAEIISITQSIENSAAKEAWEDISSLAVNRHKKITGHFAQFPVGPDTAYFYAEHLNNFIAQEQVLSDLVKAARKEALKQGMTINNRKKVNSAYLK
;
A
#
# COMPACT_ATOMS: atom_id res chain seq x y z
N MET A 1 -6.74 -9.56 -37.08
CA MET A 1 -6.06 -8.73 -36.06
C MET A 1 -6.20 -9.43 -34.72
N LYS A 2 -5.09 -9.87 -34.11
CA LYS A 2 -5.09 -10.42 -32.75
C LYS A 2 -5.10 -9.22 -31.79
N THR A 3 -6.18 -9.04 -31.04
CA THR A 3 -6.23 -8.06 -29.95
C THR A 3 -5.30 -8.55 -28.84
N ASN A 4 -4.24 -7.79 -28.59
CA ASN A 4 -3.33 -8.05 -27.48
C ASN A 4 -4.09 -7.70 -26.17
N PRO A 5 -4.33 -8.63 -25.23
CA PRO A 5 -5.16 -8.38 -24.05
C PRO A 5 -4.51 -7.49 -22.98
N ASN A 6 -3.29 -6.98 -23.21
CA ASN A 6 -2.51 -6.20 -22.25
C ASN A 6 -2.17 -4.80 -22.77
N SER A 7 -3.16 -3.95 -23.05
CA SER A 7 -2.89 -2.51 -23.02
C SER A 7 -3.44 -1.96 -21.70
N ASP A 8 -2.69 -2.17 -20.61
CA ASP A 8 -2.95 -1.40 -19.39
C ASP A 8 -2.96 0.08 -19.78
N THR A 9 -4.06 0.78 -19.52
CA THR A 9 -4.15 2.22 -19.74
C THR A 9 -3.73 2.97 -18.47
N ILE A 10 -3.45 4.27 -18.60
CA ILE A 10 -3.14 5.11 -17.44
C ILE A 10 -4.28 5.07 -16.42
N GLU A 11 -5.53 5.04 -16.88
CA GLU A 11 -6.73 4.96 -16.04
C GLU A 11 -6.83 3.62 -15.33
N THR A 12 -6.62 2.49 -16.03
CA THR A 12 -6.67 1.16 -15.40
C THR A 12 -5.57 1.01 -14.36
N SER A 13 -4.34 1.40 -14.69
CA SER A 13 -3.21 1.34 -13.77
C SER A 13 -3.42 2.24 -12.54
N TRP A 14 -3.98 3.42 -12.73
CA TRP A 14 -4.32 4.32 -11.63
C TRP A 14 -5.46 3.77 -10.76
N ALA A 15 -6.50 3.22 -11.38
CA ALA A 15 -7.63 2.62 -10.66
C ALA A 15 -7.19 1.47 -9.75
N GLU A 16 -6.20 0.67 -10.15
CA GLU A 16 -5.61 -0.35 -9.28
C GLU A 16 -4.96 0.26 -8.03
N ILE A 17 -4.21 1.35 -8.18
CA ILE A 17 -3.59 2.06 -7.05
C ILE A 17 -4.67 2.58 -6.10
N ILE A 18 -5.74 3.17 -6.63
CA ILE A 18 -6.87 3.66 -5.84
C ILE A 18 -7.59 2.51 -5.13
N SER A 19 -7.82 1.38 -5.80
CA SER A 19 -8.46 0.20 -5.21
C SER A 19 -7.64 -0.38 -4.04
N ILE A 20 -6.31 -0.46 -4.19
CA ILE A 20 -5.44 -0.87 -3.09
C ILE A 20 -5.47 0.15 -1.95
N THR A 21 -5.52 1.45 -2.28
CA THR A 21 -5.63 2.53 -1.28
C THR A 21 -6.89 2.36 -0.43
N GLN A 22 -8.05 2.17 -1.06
CA GLN A 22 -9.31 1.91 -0.37
C GLN A 22 -9.28 0.62 0.46
N SER A 23 -8.58 -0.40 -0.02
CA SER A 23 -8.37 -1.65 0.74
C SER A 23 -7.56 -1.40 2.03
N ILE A 24 -6.53 -0.55 1.98
CA ILE A 24 -5.76 -0.14 3.16
C ILE A 24 -6.65 0.59 4.16
N GLU A 25 -7.46 1.55 3.69
CA GLU A 25 -8.38 2.31 4.54
C GLU A 25 -9.42 1.40 5.21
N ASN A 26 -9.99 0.46 4.46
CA ASN A 26 -10.94 -0.53 4.96
C ASN A 26 -10.31 -1.48 5.98
N SER A 27 -9.07 -1.93 5.75
CA SER A 27 -8.33 -2.75 6.71
C SER A 27 -7.98 -1.96 7.96
N ALA A 28 -7.68 -0.67 7.84
CA ALA A 28 -7.42 0.20 8.98
C ALA A 28 -8.65 0.41 9.86
N ALA A 29 -9.83 0.59 9.26
CA ALA A 29 -11.10 0.65 9.98
C ALA A 29 -11.40 -0.62 10.79
N LYS A 30 -10.79 -1.75 10.43
CA LYS A 30 -10.94 -3.06 11.08
C LYS A 30 -9.72 -3.45 11.94
N GLU A 31 -8.74 -2.56 12.08
CA GLU A 31 -7.47 -2.82 12.76
C GLU A 31 -6.72 -4.06 12.24
N ALA A 32 -6.89 -4.40 10.96
CA ALA A 32 -6.22 -5.53 10.31
C ALA A 32 -4.78 -5.17 9.90
N TRP A 33 -3.91 -4.97 10.90
CA TRP A 33 -2.55 -4.41 10.72
C TRP A 33 -1.61 -5.27 9.86
N GLU A 34 -1.77 -6.59 9.89
CA GLU A 34 -1.00 -7.51 9.04
C GLU A 34 -1.33 -7.32 7.55
N ASP A 35 -2.61 -7.14 7.24
CA ASP A 35 -3.08 -6.90 5.87
C ASP A 35 -2.61 -5.54 5.36
N ILE A 36 -2.68 -4.50 6.21
CA ILE A 36 -2.25 -3.13 5.87
C ILE A 36 -0.78 -3.11 5.44
N SER A 37 0.08 -3.86 6.12
CA SER A 37 1.51 -3.92 5.79
C SER A 37 1.75 -4.55 4.42
N SER A 38 1.05 -5.64 4.10
CA SER A 38 1.15 -6.33 2.81
C SER A 38 0.58 -5.47 1.67
N LEU A 39 -0.57 -4.84 1.90
CA LEU A 39 -1.21 -3.93 0.95
C LEU A 39 -0.34 -2.70 0.67
N ALA A 40 0.31 -2.12 1.68
CA ALA A 40 1.21 -0.98 1.51
C ALA A 40 2.42 -1.32 0.62
N VAL A 41 3.02 -2.50 0.79
CA VAL A 41 4.10 -2.98 -0.08
C VAL A 41 3.61 -3.17 -1.51
N ASN A 42 2.44 -3.76 -1.71
CA ASN A 42 1.85 -3.95 -3.03
C ASN A 42 1.56 -2.60 -3.71
N ARG A 43 0.94 -1.66 -2.97
CA ARG A 43 0.64 -0.32 -3.44
C ARG A 43 1.89 0.42 -3.93
N HIS A 44 2.97 0.36 -3.15
CA HIS A 44 4.24 0.98 -3.54
C HIS A 44 4.74 0.45 -4.89
N LYS A 45 4.73 -0.88 -5.08
CA LYS A 45 5.12 -1.50 -6.36
C LYS A 45 4.24 -1.02 -7.52
N LYS A 46 2.93 -0.92 -7.30
CA LYS A 46 1.97 -0.43 -8.32
C LYS A 46 2.20 1.04 -8.68
N ILE A 47 2.46 1.90 -7.69
CA ILE A 47 2.81 3.31 -7.93
C ILE A 47 4.11 3.43 -8.73
N THR A 48 5.16 2.72 -8.33
CA THR A 48 6.43 2.75 -9.04
C THR A 48 6.28 2.23 -10.47
N GLY A 49 5.54 1.14 -10.68
CA GLY A 49 5.25 0.61 -12.01
C GLY A 49 4.43 1.59 -12.86
N HIS A 50 3.41 2.20 -12.28
CA HIS A 50 2.56 3.18 -12.95
C HIS A 50 3.38 4.36 -13.48
N PHE A 51 4.17 5.02 -12.64
CA PHE A 51 4.95 6.18 -13.07
C PHE A 51 6.15 5.81 -13.99
N ALA A 52 6.60 4.55 -13.97
CA ALA A 52 7.57 4.08 -14.95
C ALA A 52 6.96 3.88 -16.34
N GLN A 53 5.69 3.44 -16.41
CA GLN A 53 4.98 3.20 -17.67
C GLN A 53 4.29 4.45 -18.21
N PHE A 54 3.76 5.29 -17.31
CA PHE A 54 3.07 6.55 -17.58
C PHE A 54 3.80 7.67 -16.82
N PRO A 55 4.96 8.11 -17.32
CA PRO A 55 5.70 9.17 -16.67
C PRO A 55 4.90 10.48 -16.73
N VAL A 56 5.02 11.30 -15.69
CA VAL A 56 4.41 12.63 -15.67
C VAL A 56 5.06 13.49 -16.75
N GLY A 57 4.34 13.75 -17.83
CA GLY A 57 4.80 14.55 -18.95
C GLY A 57 3.65 15.13 -19.76
N PRO A 58 3.95 15.81 -20.89
CA PRO A 58 2.93 16.44 -21.74
C PRO A 58 1.80 15.48 -22.16
N ASP A 59 2.15 14.24 -22.49
CA ASP A 59 1.20 13.22 -22.99
C ASP A 59 0.23 12.72 -21.91
N THR A 60 0.61 12.83 -20.63
CA THR A 60 -0.20 12.41 -19.48
C THR A 60 -0.70 13.59 -18.65
N ALA A 61 -0.38 14.83 -19.06
CA ALA A 61 -0.60 16.03 -18.25
C ALA A 61 -2.07 16.24 -17.93
N TYR A 62 -2.95 16.00 -18.91
CA TYR A 62 -4.40 16.09 -18.74
C TYR A 62 -4.88 15.18 -17.60
N PHE A 63 -4.45 13.92 -17.60
CA PHE A 63 -4.82 12.95 -16.57
C PHE A 63 -4.32 13.39 -15.18
N TYR A 64 -3.02 13.71 -15.06
CA TYR A 64 -2.46 14.04 -13.75
C TYR A 64 -2.91 15.38 -13.19
N ALA A 65 -3.32 16.33 -14.04
CA ALA A 65 -3.88 17.61 -13.58
C ALA A 65 -5.14 17.40 -12.72
N GLU A 66 -5.95 16.39 -13.03
CA GLU A 66 -7.18 16.07 -12.31
C GLU A 66 -6.93 15.19 -11.06
N HIS A 67 -5.91 14.33 -11.08
CA HIS A 67 -5.76 13.25 -10.10
C HIS A 67 -4.64 13.45 -9.08
N LEU A 68 -3.54 14.12 -9.46
CA LEU A 68 -2.30 14.08 -8.68
C LEU A 68 -2.39 14.89 -7.37
N ASN A 69 -3.08 16.03 -7.38
CA ASN A 69 -3.22 16.87 -6.17
C ASN A 69 -3.98 16.14 -5.06
N ASN A 70 -5.10 15.49 -5.41
CA ASN A 70 -5.89 14.72 -4.45
C ASN A 70 -5.10 13.51 -3.92
N PHE A 71 -4.37 12.85 -4.82
CA PHE A 71 -3.50 11.73 -4.47
C PHE A 71 -2.43 12.13 -3.45
N ILE A 72 -1.70 13.23 -3.69
CA ILE A 72 -0.67 13.72 -2.77
C ILE A 72 -1.25 14.08 -1.40
N ALA A 73 -2.44 14.68 -1.34
CA ALA A 73 -3.09 14.98 -0.07
C ALA A 73 -3.41 13.71 0.73
N GLN A 74 -3.83 12.63 0.05
CA GLN A 74 -4.12 11.33 0.67
C GLN A 74 -2.85 10.57 1.09
N GLU A 75 -1.72 10.77 0.40
CA GLU A 75 -0.45 10.09 0.73
C GLU A 75 0.02 10.37 2.16
N GLN A 76 -0.18 11.60 2.65
CA GLN A 76 0.26 11.96 3.99
C GLN A 76 -0.50 11.16 5.06
N VAL A 77 -1.82 11.03 4.90
CA VAL A 77 -2.69 10.28 5.82
C VAL A 77 -2.31 8.79 5.83
N LEU A 78 -2.07 8.22 4.65
CA LEU A 78 -1.68 6.81 4.52
C LEU A 78 -0.28 6.55 5.11
N SER A 79 0.65 7.47 4.94
CA SER A 79 2.00 7.37 5.50
C SER A 79 1.96 7.20 7.02
N ASP A 80 1.11 7.97 7.70
CA ASP A 80 0.99 7.92 9.15
C ASP A 80 0.29 6.64 9.62
N LEU A 81 -0.69 6.16 8.87
CA LEU A 81 -1.36 4.88 9.11
C LEU A 81 -0.40 3.69 8.96
N VAL A 82 0.46 3.69 7.95
CA VAL A 82 1.49 2.65 7.74
C VAL A 82 2.53 2.68 8.86
N LYS A 83 2.96 3.86 9.32
CA LYS A 83 3.86 3.97 10.48
C LYS A 83 3.23 3.38 11.74
N ALA A 84 1.95 3.62 11.97
CA ALA A 84 1.22 3.04 13.09
C ALA A 84 1.16 1.51 12.99
N ALA A 85 0.79 0.97 11.83
CA ALA A 85 0.76 -0.47 11.57
C ALA A 85 2.14 -1.14 11.82
N ARG A 86 3.22 -0.52 11.33
CA ARG A 86 4.59 -1.00 11.54
C ARG A 86 4.96 -1.02 13.02
N LYS A 87 4.59 0.01 13.78
CA LYS A 87 4.85 0.09 15.23
C LYS A 87 4.13 -1.03 15.98
N GLU A 88 2.88 -1.31 15.62
CA GLU A 88 2.10 -2.38 16.26
C GLU A 88 2.65 -3.77 15.92
N ALA A 89 2.99 -4.03 14.66
CA ALA A 89 3.62 -5.30 14.25
C ALA A 89 4.92 -5.58 15.04
N LEU A 90 5.77 -4.56 15.23
CA LEU A 90 6.99 -4.68 16.05
C LEU A 90 6.68 -5.00 17.51
N LYS A 91 5.67 -4.36 18.09
CA LYS A 91 5.22 -4.61 19.47
C LYS A 91 4.71 -6.04 19.66
N GLN A 92 3.94 -6.55 18.72
CA GLN A 92 3.47 -7.94 18.74
C GLN A 92 4.63 -8.93 18.60
N GLY A 93 5.58 -8.67 17.69
CA GLY A 93 6.79 -9.47 17.54
C GLY A 93 7.63 -9.55 18.83
N MET A 94 7.81 -8.43 19.54
CA MET A 94 8.48 -8.40 20.84
C MET A 94 7.72 -9.23 21.89
N THR A 95 6.40 -9.11 21.93
CA THR A 95 5.55 -9.87 22.86
C THR A 95 5.68 -11.38 22.64
N ILE A 96 5.65 -11.83 21.38
CA ILE A 96 5.84 -13.24 21.01
C ILE A 96 7.23 -13.73 21.45
N ASN A 97 8.28 -12.94 21.19
CA ASN A 97 9.64 -13.30 21.58
C ASN A 97 9.79 -13.43 23.10
N ASN A 98 9.19 -12.51 23.86
CA ASN A 98 9.20 -12.57 25.33
C ASN A 98 8.45 -13.80 25.85
N ARG A 99 7.29 -14.14 25.27
CA ARG A 99 6.56 -15.38 25.60
C ARG A 99 7.41 -16.64 25.36
N LYS A 100 8.12 -16.70 24.22
CA LYS A 100 9.04 -17.82 23.92
C LYS A 100 10.13 -17.94 24.99
N LYS A 101 10.74 -16.82 25.40
CA LYS A 101 11.75 -16.80 26.47
C LYS A 101 11.20 -17.31 27.80
N VAL A 102 10.01 -16.83 28.20
CA VAL A 102 9.33 -17.29 29.43
C VAL A 102 9.08 -18.79 29.37
N ASN A 103 8.46 -19.30 28.30
CA ASN A 103 8.21 -20.74 28.16
C ASN A 103 9.51 -21.56 28.25
N SER A 104 10.60 -21.10 27.62
CA SER A 104 11.89 -21.79 27.70
C SER A 104 12.53 -21.79 29.09
N ALA A 105 12.20 -20.80 29.93
CA ALA A 105 12.73 -20.70 31.29
C ALA A 105 12.01 -21.64 32.27
N TYR A 106 10.73 -21.92 32.04
CA TYR A 106 9.89 -22.76 32.91
C TYR A 106 9.70 -24.20 32.42
N LEU A 107 10.08 -24.52 31.18
CA LEU A 107 10.06 -25.89 30.62
C LEU A 107 11.41 -26.62 30.78
N LYS A 108 12.24 -26.21 31.75
CA LYS A 108 13.47 -26.92 32.13
C LYS A 108 13.19 -27.96 33.20
#